data_AF-A0A560KCE5-F1
#
_entry.id   AF-A0A560KCE5-F1
#
_cell.length_a   1.000
_cell.length_b   1.000
_cell.length_c   1.000
_cell.angle_alpha   90.00
_cell.angle_beta   90.00
_cell.angle_gamma   90.00
#
_symmetry.space_group_name_H-M   'P 1'
#
loop_
_entity.id
_entity.type
_entity.pdbx_description
1 polymer ?
#
loop_
_entity_poly.entity_id
_entity_poly.type
_entity_poly.pdbx_seq_one_letter_code
_entity_poly.pdbx_strand_id
1 'polypeptide(L)'
;MRGSLLLATLLCLQVIAGIAFAQTKSEPAPSQSMSKMAIAQPGEAGEVIIDGSIDDNTAVSFLKLVQAGGVRTLRITSGGGYPVPAMVIGNLVYDNGIALVVDGHCMSACASFIFMAARDRTVGDLGLVAFHHTDATMERLLRGKVHDPAYEHYAQRAKFEFAFYTKIGAPLELLMEPSLVEDIFCYVQVQDPNGSTDYGYRSKYNMWTPRPQYLKDNNIEVKGFWPQDPSSFLAAYKKFLAAGPALSLAYTNGKPVTKETVRDALEPISLCADSPQEGNSLVK
;
A
#
# COMPACT_ATOMS: atom_id res chain seq x y z
N MET A 1 -42.95 64.29 27.41
CA MET A 1 -42.14 65.52 27.26
C MET A 1 -40.70 65.18 27.60
N ARG A 2 -39.76 65.51 26.71
CA ARG A 2 -38.34 65.92 26.90
C ARG A 2 -37.56 65.22 28.04
N GLY A 3 -36.38 64.61 27.85
CA GLY A 3 -35.36 64.71 26.82
C GLY A 3 -33.96 64.54 27.47
N SER A 4 -33.01 64.07 26.67
CA SER A 4 -31.54 64.25 26.75
C SER A 4 -30.75 63.60 27.92
N LEU A 5 -29.73 62.74 27.73
CA LEU A 5 -28.44 62.75 26.99
C LEU A 5 -27.25 63.05 27.95
N LEU A 6 -26.33 62.09 28.13
CA LEU A 6 -24.89 62.22 28.50
C LEU A 6 -24.34 60.80 28.72
N LEU A 7 -23.76 60.12 27.73
CA LEU A 7 -22.36 60.20 27.24
C LEU A 7 -21.30 60.04 28.35
N ALA A 8 -20.75 58.83 28.50
CA ALA A 8 -19.49 58.58 29.20
C ALA A 8 -18.73 57.41 28.52
N THR A 9 -17.89 57.78 27.57
CA THR A 9 -16.54 57.25 27.27
C THR A 9 -16.27 55.75 27.46
N LEU A 10 -16.37 55.02 26.35
CA LEU A 10 -15.69 53.76 26.07
C LEU A 10 -14.29 54.08 25.49
N LEU A 11 -13.21 53.65 26.15
CA LEU A 11 -11.90 53.50 25.48
C LEU A 11 -11.05 52.46 26.23
N CYS A 12 -11.25 51.18 25.91
CA CYS A 12 -10.32 50.13 26.30
C CYS A 12 -9.46 49.81 25.07
N LEU A 13 -8.24 50.35 25.04
CA LEU A 13 -7.21 50.00 24.06
C LEU A 13 -6.84 48.52 24.26
N GLN A 14 -7.21 47.66 23.32
CA GLN A 14 -6.65 46.32 23.18
C GLN A 14 -5.76 46.32 21.94
N VAL A 15 -4.45 46.41 22.16
CA VAL A 15 -3.42 46.19 21.15
C VAL A 15 -3.36 44.69 20.91
N ILE A 16 -4.04 44.21 19.87
CA ILE A 16 -3.87 42.84 19.38
C ILE A 16 -2.68 42.86 18.44
N ALA A 17 -1.52 42.47 18.96
CA ALA A 17 -0.35 42.15 18.14
C ALA A 17 -0.68 40.90 17.32
N GLY A 18 -1.02 41.10 16.05
CA GLY A 18 -1.20 40.02 15.08
C GLY A 18 0.14 39.35 14.80
N ILE A 19 0.37 38.19 15.41
CA ILE A 19 1.39 37.25 14.93
C ILE A 19 0.83 36.65 13.65
N ALA A 20 1.25 37.19 12.51
CA ALA A 20 1.03 36.56 11.22
C ALA A 20 1.83 35.26 11.20
N PHE A 21 1.16 34.13 11.47
CA PHE A 21 1.70 32.82 11.12
C PHE A 21 1.77 32.77 9.59
N ALA A 22 2.98 32.88 9.06
CA ALA A 22 3.25 32.54 7.68
C ALA A 22 2.93 31.05 7.50
N GLN A 23 1.75 30.78 6.93
CA GLN A 23 1.39 29.44 6.47
C GLN A 23 2.33 29.10 5.31
N THR A 24 3.37 28.33 5.60
CA THR A 24 4.12 27.64 4.54
C THR A 24 3.16 26.66 3.89
N LYS A 25 2.77 26.92 2.64
CA LYS A 25 2.05 25.96 1.80
C LYS A 25 2.84 24.65 1.80
N SER A 26 2.34 23.61 2.44
CA SER A 26 2.79 22.26 2.19
C SER A 26 2.28 21.87 0.81
N GLU A 27 3.18 21.61 -0.13
CA GLU A 27 2.84 21.08 -1.44
C GLU A 27 2.13 19.72 -1.31
N PRO A 28 1.18 19.39 -2.20
CA PRO A 28 0.61 18.05 -2.24
C PRO A 28 1.72 17.02 -2.43
N ALA A 29 1.62 15.91 -1.69
CA ALA A 29 2.52 14.79 -1.87
C ALA A 29 2.55 14.38 -3.36
N PRO A 30 3.73 14.36 -4.00
CA PRO A 30 3.82 13.97 -5.39
C PRO A 30 3.37 12.51 -5.54
N SER A 31 2.54 12.30 -6.55
CA SER A 31 2.36 11.02 -7.25
C SER A 31 3.68 10.25 -7.28
N GLN A 32 3.70 9.05 -6.69
CA GLN A 32 4.79 8.07 -6.74
C GLN A 32 6.18 8.71 -6.76
N SER A 33 6.64 9.19 -5.60
CA SER A 33 8.06 9.48 -5.36
C SER A 33 8.90 8.37 -5.98
N MET A 34 9.70 8.71 -6.99
CA MET A 34 10.43 7.76 -7.85
C MET A 34 11.35 6.85 -7.03
N SER A 35 10.82 5.73 -6.55
CA SER A 35 11.64 4.58 -6.21
C SER A 35 12.33 4.14 -7.49
N LYS A 36 13.65 3.94 -7.40
CA LYS A 36 14.47 3.41 -8.50
C LYS A 36 13.79 2.19 -9.12
N MET A 37 13.56 2.23 -10.44
CA MET A 37 13.03 1.07 -11.17
C MET A 37 14.04 -0.08 -11.08
N ALA A 38 13.57 -1.27 -10.73
CA ALA A 38 14.44 -2.43 -10.60
C ALA A 38 14.70 -3.07 -11.97
N ILE A 39 15.84 -3.75 -12.08
CA ILE A 39 16.08 -4.77 -13.09
C ILE A 39 16.61 -5.97 -12.33
N ALA A 40 15.95 -7.12 -12.46
CA ALA A 40 16.41 -8.35 -11.82
C ALA A 40 17.85 -8.67 -12.27
N GLN A 41 18.75 -8.88 -11.30
CA GLN A 41 20.17 -9.18 -11.54
C GLN A 41 20.53 -10.56 -11.00
N PRO A 42 21.48 -11.28 -11.64
CA PRO A 42 22.05 -12.46 -11.02
C PRO A 42 22.78 -12.10 -9.72
N GLY A 43 22.56 -12.91 -8.68
CA GLY A 43 23.35 -12.94 -7.45
C GLY A 43 24.29 -14.14 -7.41
N GLU A 44 24.74 -14.50 -6.22
CA GLU A 44 25.59 -15.69 -6.04
C GLU A 44 24.78 -16.99 -6.09
N ALA A 45 25.37 -18.06 -6.62
CA ALA A 45 24.89 -19.44 -6.47
C ALA A 45 23.38 -19.69 -6.79
N GLY A 46 22.88 -19.13 -7.90
CA GLY A 46 21.48 -19.32 -8.32
C GLY A 46 20.50 -18.34 -7.65
N GLU A 47 21.02 -17.30 -7.01
CA GLU A 47 20.23 -16.18 -6.55
C GLU A 47 19.92 -15.19 -7.69
N VAL A 48 18.77 -14.55 -7.61
CA VAL A 48 18.41 -13.36 -8.37
C VAL A 48 17.99 -12.27 -7.39
N ILE A 49 18.44 -11.03 -7.62
CA ILE A 49 18.18 -9.88 -6.75
C ILE A 49 17.24 -8.90 -7.46
N ILE A 50 16.18 -8.49 -6.78
CA ILE A 50 15.31 -7.38 -7.16
C ILE A 50 15.37 -6.32 -6.05
N ASP A 51 15.87 -5.14 -6.40
CA ASP A 51 15.94 -3.98 -5.50
C ASP A 51 15.35 -2.75 -6.20
N GLY A 52 14.17 -2.31 -5.74
CA GLY A 52 13.43 -1.18 -6.31
C GLY A 52 11.99 -1.49 -6.73
N SER A 53 11.42 -0.60 -7.55
CA SER A 53 10.05 -0.70 -8.06
C SER A 53 9.90 -1.80 -9.10
N ILE A 54 8.74 -2.48 -9.08
CA ILE A 54 8.39 -3.57 -9.98
C ILE A 54 7.60 -3.05 -11.18
N ASP A 55 8.12 -3.29 -12.38
CA ASP A 55 7.51 -2.96 -13.67
C ASP A 55 7.69 -4.07 -14.71
N ASP A 56 7.23 -3.81 -15.93
CA ASP A 56 7.38 -4.74 -17.05
C ASP A 56 8.85 -5.12 -17.31
N ASN A 57 9.79 -4.16 -17.19
CA ASN A 57 11.22 -4.44 -17.40
C ASN A 57 11.76 -5.40 -16.34
N THR A 58 11.35 -5.20 -15.08
CA THR A 58 11.67 -6.07 -13.95
C THR A 58 11.18 -7.50 -14.22
N ALA A 59 9.92 -7.65 -14.64
CA ALA A 59 9.34 -8.96 -14.94
C ALA A 59 10.02 -9.63 -16.14
N VAL A 60 10.30 -8.88 -17.21
CA VAL A 60 11.02 -9.37 -18.40
C VAL A 60 12.43 -9.82 -18.06
N SER A 61 13.18 -9.06 -17.25
CA SER A 61 14.54 -9.44 -16.87
C SER A 61 14.53 -10.67 -15.94
N PHE A 62 13.56 -10.76 -15.02
CA PHE A 62 13.41 -11.93 -14.16
C PHE A 62 13.07 -13.19 -14.97
N LEU A 63 12.13 -13.09 -15.92
CA LEU A 63 11.77 -14.19 -16.83
C LEU A 63 13.00 -14.72 -17.59
N LYS A 64 13.83 -13.82 -18.14
CA LYS A 64 15.05 -14.22 -18.85
C LYS A 64 16.02 -15.00 -17.97
N LEU A 65 16.18 -14.60 -16.71
CA LEU A 65 17.03 -15.30 -15.74
C LEU A 65 16.46 -16.67 -15.37
N VAL A 66 15.15 -16.76 -15.15
CA VAL A 66 14.47 -18.05 -14.89
C VAL A 66 14.58 -18.99 -16.10
N GLN A 67 14.41 -18.48 -17.32
CA GLN A 67 14.55 -19.26 -18.56
C GLN A 67 15.99 -19.71 -18.84
N ALA A 68 17.00 -18.92 -18.42
CA ALA A 68 18.39 -19.34 -18.47
C ALA A 68 18.69 -20.51 -17.50
N GLY A 69 17.81 -20.75 -16.53
CA GLY A 69 17.86 -21.86 -15.60
C GLY A 69 18.76 -21.59 -14.37
N GLY A 70 18.63 -22.45 -13.36
CA GLY A 70 19.48 -22.41 -12.16
C GLY A 70 19.06 -21.39 -11.10
N VAL A 71 18.01 -20.60 -11.32
CA VAL A 71 17.42 -19.72 -10.29
C VAL A 71 16.76 -20.57 -9.21
N ARG A 72 17.22 -20.39 -7.97
CA ARG A 72 16.73 -21.10 -6.77
C ARG A 72 16.16 -20.14 -5.73
N THR A 73 16.71 -18.93 -5.69
CA THR A 73 16.35 -17.93 -4.68
C THR A 73 16.11 -16.58 -5.36
N LEU A 74 15.01 -15.92 -5.00
CA LEU A 74 14.77 -14.52 -5.26
C LEU A 74 15.02 -13.75 -3.96
N ARG A 75 16.00 -12.86 -3.94
CA ARG A 75 16.20 -11.87 -2.88
C ARG A 75 15.54 -10.57 -3.27
N ILE A 76 14.69 -10.00 -2.40
CA ILE A 76 13.91 -8.82 -2.74
C ILE A 76 13.94 -7.73 -1.66
N THR A 77 14.05 -6.49 -2.12
CA THR A 77 13.75 -5.27 -1.37
C THR A 77 12.93 -4.36 -2.29
N SER A 78 11.62 -4.29 -2.06
CA SER A 78 10.70 -3.57 -2.94
C SER A 78 9.51 -2.98 -2.21
N GLY A 79 9.23 -1.70 -2.49
CA GLY A 79 8.00 -1.03 -2.10
C GLY A 79 6.76 -1.49 -2.88
N GLY A 80 6.94 -2.35 -3.89
CA GLY A 80 5.89 -2.78 -4.82
C GLY A 80 6.09 -2.19 -6.21
N GLY A 81 4.98 -1.86 -6.87
CA GLY A 81 4.94 -1.41 -8.26
C GLY A 81 3.66 -1.85 -8.93
N TYR A 82 3.73 -2.18 -10.22
CA TYR A 82 2.55 -2.57 -10.99
C TYR A 82 2.07 -3.99 -10.65
N PRO A 83 0.76 -4.21 -10.41
CA PRO A 83 0.20 -5.51 -10.04
C PRO A 83 0.49 -6.61 -11.06
N VAL A 84 0.32 -6.33 -12.37
CA VAL A 84 0.47 -7.33 -13.43
C VAL A 84 1.91 -7.86 -13.52
N PRO A 85 2.96 -7.02 -13.61
CA PRO A 85 4.35 -7.47 -13.54
C PRO A 85 4.68 -8.25 -12.26
N ALA A 86 4.16 -7.81 -11.10
CA ALA A 86 4.37 -8.52 -9.84
C ALA A 86 3.72 -9.91 -9.85
N MET A 87 2.52 -10.07 -10.42
CA MET A 87 1.88 -11.37 -10.63
C MET A 87 2.64 -12.25 -11.63
N VAL A 88 3.26 -11.68 -12.66
CA VAL A 88 4.14 -12.43 -13.59
C VAL A 88 5.34 -13.01 -12.82
N ILE A 89 6.01 -12.18 -12.01
CA ILE A 89 7.12 -12.63 -11.15
C ILE A 89 6.64 -13.68 -10.15
N GLY A 90 5.51 -13.44 -9.49
CA GLY A 90 4.89 -14.37 -8.54
C GLY A 90 4.57 -15.72 -9.17
N ASN A 91 4.03 -15.74 -10.39
CA ASN A 91 3.79 -16.99 -11.13
C ASN A 91 5.10 -17.75 -11.39
N LEU A 92 6.15 -17.05 -11.84
CA LEU A 92 7.45 -17.67 -12.07
C LEU A 92 8.05 -18.25 -10.78
N VAL A 93 7.91 -17.52 -9.66
CA VAL A 93 8.33 -17.98 -8.34
C VAL A 93 7.59 -19.25 -7.93
N TYR A 94 6.26 -19.26 -8.05
CA TYR A 94 5.42 -20.40 -7.69
C TYR A 94 5.68 -21.62 -8.59
N ASP A 95 5.66 -21.42 -9.91
CA ASP A 95 5.76 -22.48 -10.91
C ASP A 95 7.14 -23.17 -10.90
N ASN A 96 8.20 -22.45 -10.52
CA ASN A 96 9.56 -22.97 -10.45
C ASN A 96 10.02 -23.31 -9.03
N GLY A 97 9.16 -23.13 -8.01
CA GLY A 97 9.50 -23.40 -6.61
C GLY A 97 10.67 -22.56 -6.10
N ILE A 98 10.81 -21.32 -6.57
CA ILE A 98 11.87 -20.40 -6.18
C ILE A 98 11.62 -19.94 -4.74
N ALA A 99 12.63 -20.04 -3.87
CA ALA A 99 12.56 -19.52 -2.51
C ALA A 99 12.63 -17.99 -2.53
N LEU A 100 11.91 -17.33 -1.62
CA LEU A 100 11.93 -15.89 -1.47
C LEU A 100 12.65 -15.48 -0.19
N VAL A 101 13.56 -14.53 -0.31
CA VAL A 101 14.21 -13.85 0.81
C VAL A 101 13.89 -12.36 0.76
N VAL A 102 13.17 -11.84 1.75
CA VAL A 102 12.93 -10.41 1.93
C VAL A 102 14.08 -9.83 2.74
N ASP A 103 14.99 -9.08 2.12
CA ASP A 103 16.22 -8.58 2.74
C ASP A 103 16.04 -7.21 3.43
N GLY A 104 15.03 -6.45 2.99
CA GLY A 104 14.69 -5.15 3.55
C GLY A 104 13.18 -4.99 3.74
N HIS A 105 12.45 -4.74 2.67
CA HIS A 105 11.00 -4.63 2.72
C HIS A 105 10.36 -5.25 1.49
N CYS A 106 9.12 -5.69 1.63
CA CYS A 106 8.29 -6.18 0.53
C CYS A 106 6.87 -5.67 0.77
N MET A 107 6.50 -4.61 0.05
CA MET A 107 5.24 -3.90 0.28
C MET A 107 4.35 -3.90 -0.97
N SER A 108 3.07 -3.58 -0.81
CA SER A 108 2.15 -3.40 -1.93
C SER A 108 2.13 -4.65 -2.83
N ALA A 109 2.28 -4.49 -4.15
CA ALA A 109 2.34 -5.57 -5.13
C ALA A 109 3.42 -6.63 -4.82
N CYS A 110 4.54 -6.26 -4.19
CA CYS A 110 5.53 -7.24 -3.73
C CYS A 110 4.91 -8.18 -2.69
N ALA A 111 4.28 -7.61 -1.65
CA ALA A 111 3.63 -8.40 -0.59
C ALA A 111 2.48 -9.24 -1.15
N SER A 112 1.58 -8.61 -1.91
CA SER A 112 0.36 -9.23 -2.39
C SER A 112 0.61 -10.32 -3.44
N PHE A 113 1.66 -10.22 -4.25
CA PHE A 113 1.83 -11.14 -5.40
C PHE A 113 3.11 -11.95 -5.37
N ILE A 114 4.25 -11.38 -4.98
CA ILE A 114 5.53 -12.12 -4.95
C ILE A 114 5.67 -12.89 -3.64
N PHE A 115 5.46 -12.21 -2.51
CA PHE A 115 5.54 -12.84 -1.20
C PHE A 115 4.51 -13.94 -1.03
N MET A 116 3.25 -13.70 -1.41
CA MET A 116 2.22 -14.72 -1.31
C MET A 116 2.48 -15.94 -2.21
N ALA A 117 3.10 -15.78 -3.38
CA ALA A 117 3.40 -16.89 -4.28
C ALA A 117 4.51 -17.84 -3.81
N ALA A 118 5.50 -17.32 -3.09
CA ALA A 118 6.63 -18.14 -2.64
C ALA A 118 6.20 -19.16 -1.59
N ARG A 119 6.49 -20.45 -1.76
CA ARG A 119 6.19 -21.46 -0.72
C ARG A 119 7.24 -21.47 0.39
N ASP A 120 8.49 -21.24 0.04
CA ASP A 120 9.58 -21.03 0.98
C ASP A 120 9.86 -19.52 1.09
N ARG A 121 9.52 -18.95 2.24
CA ARG A 121 9.63 -17.51 2.51
C ARG A 121 10.55 -17.31 3.72
N THR A 122 11.57 -16.48 3.56
CA THR A 122 12.40 -16.00 4.66
C THR A 122 12.35 -14.48 4.69
N VAL A 123 12.12 -13.90 5.86
CA VAL A 123 12.25 -12.46 6.08
C VAL A 123 13.50 -12.24 6.92
N GLY A 124 14.43 -11.45 6.38
CA GLY A 124 15.68 -11.09 7.04
C GLY A 124 15.44 -10.19 8.26
N ASP A 125 16.51 -9.95 9.02
CA ASP A 125 16.42 -9.23 10.29
C ASP A 125 15.79 -7.84 10.13
N LEU A 126 14.74 -7.60 10.92
CA LEU A 126 13.94 -6.37 10.87
C LEU A 126 13.38 -6.06 9.47
N GLY A 127 13.19 -7.10 8.64
CA GLY A 127 12.50 -7.00 7.37
C GLY A 127 11.02 -6.68 7.58
N LEU A 128 10.44 -5.92 6.65
CA LEU A 128 9.04 -5.47 6.76
C LEU A 128 8.22 -5.90 5.55
N VAL A 129 7.17 -6.69 5.80
CA VAL A 129 6.17 -7.06 4.80
C VAL A 129 4.87 -6.35 5.11
N ALA A 130 4.32 -5.61 4.15
CA ALA A 130 3.11 -4.82 4.36
C ALA A 130 2.19 -4.86 3.14
N PHE A 131 0.92 -5.16 3.39
CA PHE A 131 -0.14 -5.27 2.40
C PHE A 131 -0.95 -3.98 2.36
N HIS A 132 -1.60 -3.72 1.24
CA HIS A 132 -2.51 -2.61 1.06
C HIS A 132 -3.59 -3.02 0.04
N HIS A 133 -4.58 -2.18 -0.25
CA HIS A 133 -5.64 -2.47 -1.24
C HIS A 133 -5.10 -3.05 -2.56
N THR A 134 -5.93 -3.84 -3.24
CA THR A 134 -5.62 -4.39 -4.57
C THR A 134 -6.64 -3.92 -5.62
N ASP A 135 -6.47 -4.34 -6.89
CA ASP A 135 -7.44 -4.01 -7.94
C ASP A 135 -8.82 -4.62 -7.66
N ALA A 136 -8.90 -5.74 -6.91
CA ALA A 136 -10.15 -6.30 -6.40
C ALA A 136 -10.90 -5.33 -5.46
N THR A 137 -10.20 -4.65 -4.54
CA THR A 137 -10.81 -3.60 -3.73
C THR A 137 -11.29 -2.45 -4.59
N MET A 138 -10.44 -2.00 -5.53
CA MET A 138 -10.76 -0.83 -6.35
C MET A 138 -11.94 -1.10 -7.29
N GLU A 139 -12.07 -2.30 -7.86
CA GLU A 139 -13.26 -2.73 -8.59
C GLU A 139 -14.50 -2.59 -7.72
N ARG A 140 -14.45 -3.09 -6.48
CA ARG A 140 -15.61 -3.05 -5.58
C ARG A 140 -15.97 -1.62 -5.18
N LEU A 141 -14.95 -0.82 -4.84
CA LEU A 141 -15.08 0.58 -4.47
C LEU A 141 -15.70 1.42 -5.59
N LEU A 142 -15.35 1.11 -6.84
CA LEU A 142 -15.76 1.88 -8.03
C LEU A 142 -16.95 1.25 -8.77
N ARG A 143 -17.59 0.20 -8.22
CA ARG A 143 -18.65 -0.56 -8.89
C ARG A 143 -19.86 0.26 -9.34
N GLY A 144 -20.11 1.41 -8.71
CA GLY A 144 -21.14 2.38 -9.15
C GLY A 144 -20.75 3.20 -10.40
N LYS A 145 -19.54 3.03 -10.91
CA LYS A 145 -18.94 3.82 -12.00
C LYS A 145 -18.56 2.96 -13.21
N VAL A 146 -19.40 1.98 -13.55
CA VAL A 146 -19.15 1.02 -14.65
C VAL A 146 -18.90 1.65 -16.02
N HIS A 147 -19.21 2.94 -16.21
CA HIS A 147 -18.97 3.68 -17.44
C HIS A 147 -17.64 4.45 -17.45
N ASP A 148 -16.90 4.45 -16.35
CA ASP A 148 -15.56 5.03 -16.27
C ASP A 148 -14.53 4.05 -16.87
N PRO A 149 -13.71 4.45 -17.86
CA PRO A 149 -12.68 3.57 -18.41
C PRO A 149 -11.72 3.01 -17.36
N ALA A 150 -11.45 3.76 -16.29
CA ALA A 150 -10.62 3.29 -15.19
C ALA A 150 -11.23 2.07 -14.48
N TYR A 151 -12.56 2.03 -14.35
CA TYR A 151 -13.26 0.90 -13.74
C TYR A 151 -13.00 -0.40 -14.51
N GLU A 152 -13.03 -0.36 -15.85
CA GLU A 152 -12.76 -1.56 -16.65
C GLU A 152 -11.33 -2.08 -16.44
N HIS A 153 -10.35 -1.19 -16.29
CA HIS A 153 -8.98 -1.58 -15.95
C HIS A 153 -8.88 -2.29 -14.59
N TYR A 154 -9.60 -1.79 -13.58
CA TYR A 154 -9.66 -2.45 -12.26
C TYR A 154 -10.41 -3.78 -12.32
N ALA A 155 -11.55 -3.83 -13.00
CA ALA A 155 -12.35 -5.03 -13.13
C ALA A 155 -11.61 -6.18 -13.84
N GLN A 156 -10.81 -5.87 -14.87
CA GLN A 156 -9.99 -6.89 -15.54
C GLN A 156 -8.83 -7.34 -14.67
N ARG A 157 -8.13 -6.42 -13.99
CA ARG A 157 -7.02 -6.78 -13.12
C ARG A 157 -7.47 -7.55 -11.89
N ALA A 158 -8.61 -7.20 -11.29
CA ALA A 158 -9.24 -7.97 -10.22
C ALA A 158 -9.48 -9.44 -10.62
N LYS A 159 -9.96 -9.71 -11.83
CA LYS A 159 -10.11 -11.09 -12.32
C LYS A 159 -8.77 -11.83 -12.37
N PHE A 160 -7.70 -11.16 -12.81
CA PHE A 160 -6.36 -11.73 -12.81
C PHE A 160 -5.85 -12.00 -11.38
N GLU A 161 -6.10 -11.09 -10.43
CA GLU A 161 -5.77 -11.27 -9.02
C GLU A 161 -6.48 -12.49 -8.41
N PHE A 162 -7.79 -12.64 -8.62
CA PHE A 162 -8.54 -13.81 -8.16
C PHE A 162 -8.03 -15.10 -8.77
N ALA A 163 -7.77 -15.11 -10.08
CA ALA A 163 -7.20 -16.28 -10.76
C ALA A 163 -5.80 -16.63 -10.22
N PHE A 164 -4.98 -15.61 -9.97
CA PHE A 164 -3.65 -15.77 -9.39
C PHE A 164 -3.71 -16.37 -7.99
N TYR A 165 -4.48 -15.79 -7.08
CA TYR A 165 -4.63 -16.29 -5.70
C TYR A 165 -5.19 -17.71 -5.67
N THR A 166 -6.17 -18.00 -6.54
CA THR A 166 -6.72 -19.36 -6.71
C THR A 166 -5.63 -20.34 -7.14
N LYS A 167 -4.78 -19.97 -8.12
CA LYS A 167 -3.69 -20.82 -8.61
C LYS A 167 -2.66 -21.14 -7.52
N ILE A 168 -2.27 -20.13 -6.74
CA ILE A 168 -1.24 -20.30 -5.70
C ILE A 168 -1.79 -20.88 -4.39
N GLY A 169 -3.11 -21.04 -4.28
CA GLY A 169 -3.78 -21.53 -3.07
C GLY A 169 -3.75 -20.54 -1.90
N ALA A 170 -3.62 -19.25 -2.19
CA ALA A 170 -3.63 -18.20 -1.16
C ALA A 170 -5.08 -17.84 -0.76
N PRO A 171 -5.32 -17.41 0.51
CA PRO A 171 -6.63 -16.94 0.95
C PRO A 171 -7.13 -15.80 0.08
N LEU A 172 -8.32 -15.94 -0.53
CA LEU A 172 -8.90 -14.91 -1.39
C LEU A 172 -9.23 -13.63 -0.62
N GLU A 173 -9.45 -13.76 0.69
CA GLU A 173 -9.74 -12.68 1.62
C GLU A 173 -8.62 -11.63 1.65
N LEU A 174 -7.37 -12.05 1.44
CA LEU A 174 -6.21 -11.14 1.40
C LEU A 174 -6.24 -10.13 0.25
N LEU A 175 -7.06 -10.33 -0.77
CA LEU A 175 -7.28 -9.33 -1.83
C LEU A 175 -8.08 -8.13 -1.34
N MET A 176 -8.90 -8.29 -0.29
CA MET A 176 -9.83 -7.26 0.18
C MET A 176 -9.54 -6.81 1.62
N GLU A 177 -9.03 -7.71 2.45
CA GLU A 177 -8.79 -7.47 3.87
C GLU A 177 -7.88 -6.28 4.17
N PRO A 178 -6.77 -6.06 3.44
CA PRO A 178 -5.92 -4.89 3.67
C PRO A 178 -6.74 -3.59 3.64
N SER A 179 -7.69 -3.46 2.70
CA SER A 179 -8.54 -2.27 2.57
C SER A 179 -9.52 -2.07 3.71
N LEU A 180 -10.01 -3.17 4.29
CA LEU A 180 -10.80 -3.08 5.51
C LEU A 180 -9.94 -2.57 6.66
N VAL A 181 -8.68 -2.99 6.76
CA VAL A 181 -7.76 -2.55 7.81
C VAL A 181 -7.29 -1.10 7.61
N GLU A 182 -7.03 -0.70 6.36
CA GLU A 182 -6.64 0.66 5.97
C GLU A 182 -7.64 1.72 6.43
N ASP A 183 -8.92 1.35 6.52
CA ASP A 183 -10.01 2.25 6.90
C ASP A 183 -10.11 3.38 5.88
N ILE A 184 -10.35 3.01 4.62
CA ILE A 184 -10.54 3.93 3.49
C ILE A 184 -11.82 4.73 3.74
N PHE A 185 -11.75 6.05 3.59
CA PHE A 185 -12.89 6.93 3.84
C PHE A 185 -13.30 7.78 2.63
N CYS A 186 -12.44 7.95 1.62
CA CYS A 186 -12.82 8.54 0.33
C CYS A 186 -11.82 8.19 -0.77
N TYR A 187 -12.23 8.26 -2.04
CA TYR A 187 -11.34 8.12 -3.20
C TYR A 187 -11.08 9.46 -3.89
N VAL A 188 -9.95 9.58 -4.58
CA VAL A 188 -9.59 10.76 -5.40
C VAL A 188 -9.39 10.32 -6.84
N GLN A 189 -9.82 11.13 -7.80
CA GLN A 189 -9.43 10.95 -9.19
C GLN A 189 -8.02 11.51 -9.38
N VAL A 190 -7.16 10.71 -10.01
CA VAL A 190 -5.80 11.08 -10.38
C VAL A 190 -5.75 11.06 -11.90
N GLN A 191 -5.11 12.07 -12.49
CA GLN A 191 -4.78 12.02 -13.91
C GLN A 191 -3.40 11.40 -14.03
N ASP A 192 -3.31 10.26 -14.73
CA ASP A 192 -2.05 9.70 -15.18
C ASP A 192 -1.33 10.71 -16.10
N PRO A 193 0.01 10.77 -16.11
CA PRO A 193 0.77 11.55 -17.09
C PRO A 193 0.32 11.41 -18.56
N ASN A 194 -0.27 10.27 -18.92
CA ASN A 194 -0.78 9.98 -20.26
C ASN A 194 -2.23 10.48 -20.50
N GLY A 195 -2.83 11.14 -19.51
CA GLY A 195 -4.18 11.70 -19.58
C GLY A 195 -5.31 10.69 -19.31
N SER A 196 -4.98 9.47 -18.89
CA SER A 196 -5.99 8.52 -18.39
C SER A 196 -6.39 8.84 -16.96
N THR A 197 -7.67 8.63 -16.64
CA THR A 197 -8.13 8.71 -15.26
C THR A 197 -7.72 7.45 -14.50
N ASP A 198 -7.14 7.66 -13.32
CA ASP A 198 -6.87 6.65 -12.32
C ASP A 198 -7.49 7.07 -10.97
N TYR A 199 -7.43 6.20 -9.98
CA TYR A 199 -8.05 6.41 -8.68
C TYR A 199 -7.06 6.18 -7.54
N GLY A 200 -6.84 7.23 -6.77
CA GLY A 200 -6.24 7.14 -5.44
C GLY A 200 -7.30 7.09 -4.35
N TYR A 201 -6.86 7.05 -3.10
CA TYR A 201 -7.77 7.07 -1.95
C TYR A 201 -7.12 7.70 -0.73
N ARG A 202 -7.96 8.04 0.25
CA ARG A 202 -7.56 8.47 1.57
C ARG A 202 -8.05 7.45 2.59
N SER A 203 -7.15 7.13 3.50
CA SER A 203 -7.34 6.08 4.51
C SER A 203 -6.66 6.48 5.81
N LYS A 204 -7.05 5.83 6.91
CA LYS A 204 -6.40 6.00 8.21
C LYS A 204 -4.98 5.43 8.21
N TYR A 205 -4.82 4.26 7.60
CA TYR A 205 -3.53 3.58 7.42
C TYR A 205 -3.23 3.43 5.93
N ASN A 206 -1.97 3.61 5.54
CA ASN A 206 -1.51 3.37 4.17
C ASN A 206 -1.23 1.90 3.88
N MET A 207 -0.87 1.12 4.90
CA MET A 207 -0.54 -0.29 4.76
C MET A 207 -0.83 -1.07 6.06
N TRP A 208 -0.78 -2.38 5.97
CA TRP A 208 -1.03 -3.31 7.06
C TRP A 208 0.00 -4.43 7.09
N THR A 209 0.59 -4.67 8.26
CA THR A 209 1.36 -5.89 8.55
C THR A 209 0.53 -6.78 9.47
N PRO A 210 0.14 -8.00 9.03
CA PRO A 210 -0.57 -8.92 9.91
C PRO A 210 0.27 -9.34 11.11
N ARG A 211 -0.37 -9.61 12.24
CA ARG A 211 0.26 -10.27 13.38
C ARG A 211 0.58 -11.75 13.06
N PRO A 212 1.53 -12.37 13.77
CA PRO A 212 1.88 -13.78 13.55
C PRO A 212 0.69 -14.74 13.62
N GLN A 213 -0.30 -14.46 14.47
CA GLN A 213 -1.48 -15.32 14.59
C GLN A 213 -2.27 -15.38 13.27
N TYR A 214 -2.42 -14.25 12.59
CA TYR A 214 -3.08 -14.21 11.29
C TYR A 214 -2.38 -15.09 10.26
N LEU A 215 -1.05 -15.07 10.21
CA LEU A 215 -0.28 -15.92 9.32
C LEU A 215 -0.54 -17.41 9.60
N LYS A 216 -0.56 -17.80 10.88
CA LYS A 216 -0.85 -19.18 11.30
C LYS A 216 -2.26 -19.60 10.90
N ASP A 217 -3.25 -18.76 11.19
CA ASP A 217 -4.67 -19.05 10.88
C ASP A 217 -4.91 -19.23 9.38
N ASN A 218 -4.06 -18.63 8.55
CA ASN A 218 -4.11 -18.69 7.09
C ASN A 218 -3.09 -19.64 6.47
N ASN A 219 -2.40 -20.48 7.26
CA ASN A 219 -1.36 -21.41 6.81
C ASN A 219 -0.23 -20.74 5.99
N ILE A 220 0.12 -19.50 6.34
CA ILE A 220 1.21 -18.75 5.74
C ILE A 220 2.45 -18.93 6.61
N GLU A 221 3.31 -19.86 6.22
CA GLU A 221 4.59 -20.07 6.89
C GLU A 221 5.62 -19.02 6.45
N VAL A 222 6.35 -18.49 7.43
CA VAL A 222 7.42 -17.50 7.25
C VAL A 222 8.59 -17.87 8.15
N LYS A 223 9.78 -17.99 7.58
CA LYS A 223 11.04 -18.18 8.30
C LYS A 223 11.67 -16.83 8.62
N GLY A 224 12.49 -16.78 9.67
CA GLY A 224 13.21 -15.58 10.06
C GLY A 224 12.35 -14.59 10.83
N PHE A 225 12.52 -13.30 10.55
CA PHE A 225 11.87 -12.24 11.31
C PHE A 225 10.41 -12.04 10.88
N TRP A 226 9.50 -12.08 11.85
CA TRP A 226 8.20 -11.45 11.73
C TRP A 226 7.93 -10.73 13.06
N PRO A 227 7.43 -9.48 13.07
CA PRO A 227 7.18 -8.79 14.32
C PRO A 227 6.23 -9.61 15.19
N GLN A 228 6.59 -9.81 16.47
CA GLN A 228 5.80 -10.60 17.41
C GLN A 228 4.87 -9.73 18.25
N ASP A 229 5.23 -8.45 18.40
CA ASP A 229 4.57 -7.47 19.26
C ASP A 229 4.73 -6.05 18.68
N PRO A 230 4.01 -5.04 19.22
CA PRO A 230 4.13 -3.67 18.74
C PRO A 230 5.55 -3.07 18.81
N SER A 231 6.39 -3.53 19.75
CA SER A 231 7.75 -3.00 19.92
C SER A 231 8.69 -3.50 18.83
N SER A 232 8.66 -4.79 18.51
CA SER A 232 9.40 -5.39 17.40
C SER A 232 8.89 -4.90 16.04
N PHE A 233 7.58 -4.69 15.90
CA PHE A 233 7.01 -4.00 14.73
C PHE A 233 7.57 -2.58 14.58
N LEU A 234 7.56 -1.78 15.64
CA LEU A 234 8.09 -0.42 15.62
C LEU A 234 9.59 -0.38 15.30
N ALA A 235 10.36 -1.37 15.75
CA ALA A 235 11.78 -1.48 15.40
C ALA A 235 11.99 -1.74 13.90
N ALA A 236 11.25 -2.68 13.30
CA ALA A 236 11.29 -2.93 11.87
C ALA A 236 10.83 -1.72 11.06
N TYR A 237 9.74 -1.07 11.51
CA TYR A 237 9.23 0.14 10.86
C TYR A 237 10.22 1.31 10.94
N LYS A 238 10.91 1.52 12.06
CA LYS A 238 11.98 2.53 12.18
C LYS A 238 13.14 2.26 11.22
N LYS A 239 13.54 1.00 11.03
CA LYS A 239 14.55 0.62 10.03
C LYS A 239 14.08 0.95 8.61
N PHE A 240 12.82 0.66 8.29
CA PHE A 240 12.22 1.04 7.01
C PHE A 240 12.19 2.56 6.81
N LEU A 241 11.76 3.33 7.82
CA LEU A 241 11.71 4.80 7.77
C LEU A 241 13.08 5.44 7.53
N ALA A 242 14.16 4.84 8.07
CA ALA A 242 15.51 5.32 7.79
C ALA A 242 15.91 5.16 6.31
N ALA A 243 15.20 4.31 5.55
CA ALA A 243 15.45 4.01 4.15
C ALA A 243 14.35 4.50 3.19
N GLY A 244 13.24 5.08 3.68
CA GLY A 244 12.04 5.31 2.88
C GLY A 244 11.07 6.38 3.41
N PRO A 245 9.94 6.59 2.73
CA PRO A 245 8.95 7.61 3.10
C PRO A 245 8.18 7.24 4.36
N ALA A 246 7.68 8.25 5.08
CA ALA A 246 6.79 8.03 6.21
C ALA A 246 5.40 7.57 5.76
N LEU A 247 5.00 6.38 6.20
CA LEU A 247 3.70 5.75 5.88
C LEU A 247 2.96 5.40 7.17
N SER A 248 1.65 5.61 7.25
CA SER A 248 0.89 5.08 8.39
C SER A 248 0.69 3.57 8.21
N LEU A 249 1.11 2.77 9.19
CA LEU A 249 0.95 1.30 9.14
C LEU A 249 0.07 0.79 10.27
N ALA A 250 -0.80 -0.16 9.95
CA ALA A 250 -1.55 -0.94 10.91
C ALA A 250 -0.81 -2.25 11.26
N TYR A 251 -0.87 -2.66 12.53
CA TYR A 251 -0.34 -3.95 13.00
C TYR A 251 -1.38 -4.70 13.84
N THR A 252 -2.17 -5.54 13.17
CA THR A 252 -3.39 -6.19 13.72
C THR A 252 -3.56 -7.62 13.20
N ASN A 253 -4.49 -8.39 13.77
CA ASN A 253 -4.90 -9.70 13.23
C ASN A 253 -5.84 -9.59 12.00
N GLY A 254 -5.91 -8.43 11.35
CA GLY A 254 -6.82 -8.22 10.22
C GLY A 254 -8.25 -7.92 10.64
N LYS A 255 -9.18 -8.04 9.68
CA LYS A 255 -10.62 -7.85 9.84
C LYS A 255 -11.36 -8.92 9.02
N PRO A 256 -12.43 -9.55 9.57
CA PRO A 256 -13.17 -10.56 8.83
C PRO A 256 -13.66 -10.04 7.46
N VAL A 257 -13.40 -10.81 6.41
CA VAL A 257 -13.90 -10.54 5.06
C VAL A 257 -15.18 -11.35 4.85
N THR A 258 -16.31 -10.66 4.88
CA THR A 258 -17.65 -11.19 4.60
C THR A 258 -18.32 -10.27 3.58
N LYS A 259 -19.41 -10.72 2.96
CA LYS A 259 -20.16 -9.84 2.04
C LYS A 259 -20.63 -8.58 2.75
N GLU A 260 -21.06 -8.71 3.99
CA GLU A 260 -21.56 -7.63 4.84
C GLU A 260 -20.43 -6.67 5.22
N THR A 261 -19.29 -7.16 5.69
CA THR A 261 -18.16 -6.29 6.07
C THR A 261 -17.58 -5.54 4.88
N VAL A 262 -17.48 -6.17 3.72
CA VAL A 262 -17.03 -5.51 2.49
C VAL A 262 -18.05 -4.46 2.02
N ARG A 263 -19.34 -4.82 2.02
CA ARG A 263 -20.43 -3.89 1.67
C ARG A 263 -20.42 -2.66 2.57
N ASP A 264 -20.43 -2.87 3.88
CA ASP A 264 -20.57 -1.81 4.87
C ASP A 264 -19.32 -0.91 4.92
N ALA A 265 -18.13 -1.46 4.63
CA ALA A 265 -16.90 -0.68 4.59
C ALA A 265 -16.72 0.11 3.28
N LEU A 266 -17.03 -0.48 2.12
CA LEU A 266 -16.64 0.09 0.83
C LEU A 266 -17.76 0.81 0.08
N GLU A 267 -19.02 0.38 0.20
CA GLU A 267 -20.13 0.99 -0.56
C GLU A 267 -20.46 2.44 -0.16
N PRO A 268 -20.31 2.86 1.11
CA PRO A 268 -20.53 4.26 1.48
C PRO A 268 -19.44 5.21 0.99
N ILE A 269 -18.30 4.71 0.54
CA ILE A 269 -17.14 5.53 0.20
C ILE A 269 -17.41 6.32 -1.08
N SER A 270 -17.27 7.65 -0.99
CA SER A 270 -17.49 8.57 -2.10
C SER A 270 -16.19 9.24 -2.55
N LEU A 271 -16.29 10.07 -3.60
CA LEU A 271 -15.22 11.00 -3.96
C LEU A 271 -14.93 11.87 -2.72
N CYS A 272 -13.66 12.11 -2.44
CA CYS A 272 -13.28 13.07 -1.40
C CYS A 272 -13.91 14.41 -1.76
N ALA A 273 -14.64 15.02 -0.83
CA ALA A 273 -14.98 16.43 -0.97
C ALA A 273 -13.67 17.20 -1.21
N ASP A 274 -13.71 18.25 -2.04
CA ASP A 274 -12.59 19.16 -2.28
C ASP A 274 -12.21 19.87 -0.96
N SER A 275 -11.61 19.12 -0.05
CA SER A 275 -10.85 19.65 1.06
C SER A 275 -9.60 20.23 0.42
N PRO A 276 -9.18 21.47 0.75
CA PRO A 276 -7.85 21.93 0.41
C PRO A 276 -6.85 20.85 0.82
N GLN A 277 -5.82 20.66 0.00
CA GLN A 277 -4.75 19.68 0.16
C GLN A 277 -3.97 19.94 1.46
N GLU A 278 -4.60 19.77 2.62
CA GLU A 278 -3.88 19.67 3.88
C GLU A 278 -3.16 18.33 3.84
N GLY A 279 -1.84 18.43 3.71
CA GLY A 279 -0.93 17.31 3.69
C GLY A 279 -1.17 16.43 4.92
N ASN A 280 -1.20 15.13 4.69
CA ASN A 280 -1.17 14.14 5.77
C ASN A 280 0.07 14.38 6.66
N SER A 281 -0.13 14.97 7.83
CA SER A 281 0.70 14.71 9.00
C SER A 281 -0.20 14.33 10.17
N LEU A 282 -0.61 13.07 10.22
CA LEU A 282 -1.06 12.45 11.47
C LEU A 282 0.09 11.60 12.00
N VAL A 283 1.06 12.29 12.60
CA VAL A 283 1.97 11.71 13.59
C VAL A 283 1.24 11.82 14.94
N LYS A 284 0.79 10.69 15.48
CA LYS A 284 0.67 10.45 16.92
C LYS A 284 1.21 9.07 17.21
#